data_AF-A0A497PKS8-F1
#
_entry.id   AF-A0A497PKS8-F1
#
_cell.length_a   1.000
_cell.length_b   1.000
_cell.length_c   1.000
_cell.angle_alpha   90.00
_cell.angle_beta   90.00
_cell.angle_gamma   90.00
#
_symmetry.space_group_name_H-M   'P 1'
#
loop_
_entity.id
_entity.type
_entity.pdbx_description
1 polymer ?
#
loop_
_entity_poly.entity_id
_entity_poly.type
_entity_poly.pdbx_seq_one_letter_code
_entity_poly.pdbx_strand_id
1 'polypeptide(L)'
;FNEFHPIEGEGHAPWRHLKDIETWTRDFLFKLLNNKTSHVPYYFIAIHNEPFNMPGGEKRIEESFSVLREMVKKANEYNIKLTLMFSPQWADYIVKDKERLTEVKRWEKEGHEIAAHHHSIYHGNWDGYTNYPEDVAKKERIKRKGFSEPYLGTLKDLISKLKMINPDIHSGCMNDEKDKNCLPDAIIYDTCSGFANFGEVIRVGDASDPKKGINEFVLVGKVNGIKRKWLAHYQITTRHREKLAENVFNSLDSGVYGVVTHSVESQAEYFYKFLDFLHSKDKTGKYSKTLSQIIDEKILPEREIPDELLNP
;
A
#
# COMPACT_ATOMS: atom_id res chain seq x y z
N PHE A 1 47.81 47.20 57.13
CA PHE A 1 48.53 45.92 57.01
C PHE A 1 47.50 44.82 56.82
N ASN A 2 47.17 44.32 55.63
CA ASN A 2 47.83 44.36 54.33
C ASN A 2 46.80 44.54 53.22
N GLU A 3 47.22 45.28 52.21
CA GLU A 3 46.56 45.54 50.93
C GLU A 3 46.53 44.25 50.09
N PHE A 4 45.39 43.96 49.48
CA PHE A 4 45.30 43.01 48.36
C PHE A 4 45.20 43.82 47.07
N HIS A 5 46.27 43.77 46.27
CA HIS A 5 46.29 44.27 44.90
C HIS A 5 45.48 43.35 43.99
N PRO A 6 44.70 43.87 43.02
CA PRO A 6 44.19 43.08 41.92
C PRO A 6 45.32 42.81 40.92
N ILE A 7 45.51 41.54 40.59
CA ILE A 7 46.31 41.12 39.44
C ILE A 7 45.45 41.33 38.20
N GLU A 8 45.85 42.29 37.36
CA GLU A 8 45.37 42.38 35.98
C GLU A 8 45.85 41.14 35.22
N GLY A 9 44.91 40.25 34.93
CA GLY A 9 45.09 39.10 34.06
C GLY A 9 44.02 39.14 32.97
N GLU A 10 44.44 39.42 31.75
CA GLU A 10 43.63 39.38 30.55
C GLU A 10 42.81 38.09 30.45
N GLY A 11 41.51 38.24 30.28
CA GLY A 11 40.60 37.11 30.18
C GLY A 11 39.17 37.58 29.95
N HIS A 12 38.95 38.35 28.88
CA HIS A 12 37.61 38.64 28.39
C HIS A 12 36.89 37.34 28.03
N ALA A 13 36.12 36.78 28.97
CA ALA A 13 35.10 35.79 28.64
C ALA A 13 34.08 36.49 27.72
N PRO A 14 33.81 35.97 26.50
CA PRO A 14 32.97 36.69 25.57
C PRO A 14 31.52 36.60 26.04
N TRP A 15 30.99 37.70 26.56
CA TRP A 15 29.55 37.87 26.83
C TRP A 15 28.65 37.64 25.60
N ARG A 16 29.23 37.49 24.40
CA ARG A 16 28.53 37.07 23.18
C ARG A 16 28.07 35.61 23.23
N HIS A 17 28.81 34.69 23.85
CA HIS A 17 28.44 33.27 23.86
C HIS A 17 27.32 32.92 24.82
N LEU A 18 27.10 33.72 25.88
CA LEU A 18 25.97 33.51 26.80
C LEU A 18 24.62 33.89 26.16
N LYS A 19 24.59 34.96 25.35
CA LYS A 19 23.39 35.30 24.55
C LYS A 19 23.12 34.24 23.49
N ASP A 20 24.15 33.69 22.84
CA ASP A 20 23.98 32.63 21.84
C ASP A 20 23.44 31.33 22.47
N ILE A 21 23.86 30.99 23.69
CA ILE A 21 23.33 29.84 24.44
C ILE A 21 21.87 30.06 24.84
N GLU A 22 21.51 31.24 25.35
CA GLU A 22 20.12 31.58 25.67
C GLU A 22 19.23 31.54 24.41
N THR A 23 19.71 32.08 23.29
CA THR A 23 18.92 32.11 22.03
C THR A 23 18.78 30.71 21.45
N TRP A 24 19.85 29.89 21.48
CA TRP A 24 19.82 28.50 21.03
C TRP A 24 18.93 27.62 21.91
N THR A 25 18.99 27.76 23.23
CA THR A 25 18.09 27.01 24.14
C THR A 25 16.64 27.47 24.00
N ARG A 26 16.38 28.75 23.76
CA ARG A 26 15.03 29.25 23.49
C ARG A 26 14.50 28.76 22.15
N ASP A 27 15.29 28.78 21.08
CA ASP A 27 14.88 28.24 19.77
C ASP A 27 14.72 26.72 19.80
N PHE A 28 15.58 26.01 20.55
CA PHE A 28 15.47 24.58 20.77
C PHE A 28 14.21 24.23 21.58
N LEU A 29 13.94 24.94 22.68
CA LEU A 29 12.70 24.80 23.46
C LEU A 29 11.47 25.25 22.66
N PHE A 30 11.56 26.29 21.85
CA PHE A 30 10.46 26.76 21.01
C PHE A 30 10.16 25.74 19.90
N LYS A 31 11.19 25.11 19.31
CA LYS A 31 11.00 23.94 18.44
C LYS A 31 10.43 22.75 19.20
N LEU A 32 10.94 22.41 20.38
CA LEU A 32 10.46 21.28 21.18
C LEU A 32 9.00 21.47 21.65
N LEU A 33 8.61 22.71 21.97
CA LEU A 33 7.29 23.08 22.46
C LEU A 33 6.29 23.35 21.31
N ASN A 34 6.76 23.79 20.14
CA ASN A 34 5.93 24.05 18.95
C ASN A 34 5.96 22.93 17.88
N ASN A 35 6.80 21.89 18.00
CA ASN A 35 6.75 20.69 17.13
C ASN A 35 5.59 19.74 17.46
N LYS A 36 4.56 20.20 18.18
CA LYS A 36 3.31 19.45 18.32
C LYS A 36 2.28 19.81 17.24
N THR A 37 2.73 20.21 16.05
CA THR A 37 1.92 19.88 14.87
C THR A 37 2.08 18.38 14.67
N SER A 38 1.08 17.58 15.07
CA SER A 38 1.08 16.15 14.77
C SER A 38 1.23 16.01 13.25
N HIS A 39 2.41 15.65 12.78
CA HIS A 39 2.59 15.37 11.36
C HIS A 39 1.77 14.11 11.09
N VAL A 40 0.77 14.24 10.22
CA VAL A 40 -0.02 13.10 9.80
C VAL A 40 0.77 12.43 8.66
N PRO A 41 1.21 11.17 8.82
CA PRO A 41 1.84 10.45 7.73
C PRO A 41 0.90 10.36 6.53
N TYR A 42 1.47 10.29 5.32
CA TYR A 42 0.70 9.90 4.16
C TYR A 42 0.21 8.46 4.31
N TYR A 43 -0.87 8.11 3.63
CA TYR A 43 -1.38 6.74 3.65
C TYR A 43 -2.09 6.39 2.36
N PHE A 44 -2.10 5.08 2.07
CA PHE A 44 -2.95 4.50 1.04
C PHE A 44 -3.66 3.27 1.60
N ILE A 45 -4.85 2.99 1.05
CA ILE A 45 -5.66 1.83 1.41
C ILE A 45 -5.93 1.04 0.13
N ALA A 46 -5.38 -0.17 0.06
CA ALA A 46 -5.68 -1.11 -1.00
C ALA A 46 -6.90 -1.96 -0.63
N ILE A 47 -7.84 -2.11 -1.55
CA ILE A 47 -8.95 -3.06 -1.43
C ILE A 47 -8.71 -4.20 -2.41
N HIS A 48 -8.38 -5.38 -1.89
CA HIS A 48 -8.26 -6.60 -2.69
C HIS A 48 -9.66 -7.14 -2.97
N ASN A 49 -10.08 -7.03 -4.22
CA ASN A 49 -11.30 -7.65 -4.72
C ASN A 49 -10.93 -9.03 -5.26
N GLU A 50 -11.02 -10.00 -4.34
CA GLU A 50 -10.56 -11.38 -4.48
C GLU A 50 -11.11 -12.10 -5.73
N PRO A 51 -10.30 -12.96 -6.38
CA PRO A 51 -10.80 -13.83 -7.43
C PRO A 51 -11.70 -14.92 -6.87
N PHE A 52 -12.80 -15.19 -7.57
CA PHE A 52 -13.66 -16.34 -7.30
C PHE A 52 -13.68 -17.28 -8.51
N ASN A 53 -12.55 -17.92 -8.78
CA ASN A 53 -12.38 -18.87 -9.88
C ASN A 53 -12.86 -20.29 -9.50
N MET A 54 -14.14 -20.39 -9.18
CA MET A 54 -14.79 -21.63 -8.73
C MET A 54 -16.28 -21.62 -9.06
N PRO A 55 -16.95 -22.80 -9.06
CA PRO A 55 -18.41 -22.84 -9.23
C PRO A 55 -19.12 -21.92 -8.23
N GLY A 56 -20.07 -21.11 -8.74
CA GLY A 56 -20.78 -20.12 -7.93
C GLY A 56 -19.99 -18.83 -7.61
N GLY A 57 -18.81 -18.64 -8.21
CA GLY A 57 -17.96 -17.48 -7.95
C GLY A 57 -18.61 -16.13 -8.29
N GLU A 58 -19.44 -16.06 -9.33
CA GLU A 58 -20.14 -14.82 -9.71
C GLU A 58 -21.08 -14.32 -8.60
N LYS A 59 -21.77 -15.22 -7.89
CA LYS A 59 -22.61 -14.85 -6.75
C LYS A 59 -21.79 -14.26 -5.60
N ARG A 60 -20.59 -14.80 -5.34
CA ARG A 60 -19.68 -14.23 -4.33
C ARG A 60 -19.19 -12.84 -4.75
N ILE A 61 -18.92 -12.63 -6.04
CA ILE A 61 -18.59 -11.29 -6.57
C ILE A 61 -19.75 -10.33 -6.36
N GLU A 62 -20.99 -10.74 -6.60
CA GLU A 62 -22.18 -9.89 -6.38
C GLU A 62 -22.33 -9.46 -4.91
N GLU A 63 -22.20 -10.41 -3.98
CA GLU A 63 -22.21 -10.15 -2.54
C GLU A 63 -21.07 -9.18 -2.15
N SER A 64 -19.84 -9.46 -2.58
CA SER A 64 -18.67 -8.61 -2.33
C SER A 64 -18.75 -7.24 -2.99
N PHE A 65 -19.36 -7.13 -4.18
CA PHE A 65 -19.55 -5.85 -4.87
C PHE A 65 -20.48 -4.94 -4.06
N SER A 66 -21.51 -5.52 -3.43
CA SER A 66 -22.41 -4.77 -2.54
C SER A 66 -21.68 -4.24 -1.31
N VAL A 67 -20.79 -5.04 -0.71
CA VAL A 67 -19.91 -4.58 0.38
C VAL A 67 -18.97 -3.48 -0.10
N LEU A 68 -18.36 -3.63 -1.29
CA LEU A 68 -17.47 -2.66 -1.89
C LEU A 68 -18.16 -1.29 -2.08
N ARG A 69 -19.43 -1.26 -2.52
CA ARG A 69 -20.19 0.00 -2.65
C ARG A 69 -20.25 0.77 -1.35
N GLU A 70 -20.58 0.09 -0.24
CA GLU A 70 -20.65 0.75 1.06
C GLU A 70 -19.26 1.15 1.57
N MET A 71 -18.22 0.38 1.27
CA MET A 71 -16.83 0.77 1.58
C MET A 71 -16.40 2.04 0.84
N VAL A 72 -16.66 2.11 -0.46
CA VAL A 72 -16.36 3.30 -1.28
C VAL A 72 -17.16 4.50 -0.81
N LYS A 73 -18.47 4.33 -0.60
CA LYS A 73 -19.34 5.38 -0.04
C LYS A 73 -18.80 5.92 1.28
N LYS A 74 -18.37 5.04 2.19
CA LYS A 74 -17.82 5.46 3.49
C LYS A 74 -16.49 6.21 3.34
N ALA A 75 -15.62 5.77 2.42
CA ALA A 75 -14.37 6.46 2.15
C ALA A 75 -14.62 7.86 1.56
N ASN A 76 -15.61 8.00 0.67
CA ASN A 76 -16.05 9.28 0.12
C ASN A 76 -16.56 10.25 1.18
N GLU A 77 -17.32 9.79 2.19
CA GLU A 77 -17.76 10.63 3.32
C GLU A 77 -16.59 11.32 4.04
N TYR A 78 -15.42 10.70 4.05
CA TYR A 78 -14.20 11.20 4.69
C TYR A 78 -13.16 11.76 3.71
N ASN A 79 -13.49 11.84 2.42
CA ASN A 79 -12.58 12.24 1.36
C ASN A 79 -11.28 11.39 1.33
N ILE A 80 -11.40 10.12 1.73
CA ILE A 80 -10.31 9.14 1.74
C ILE A 80 -10.34 8.39 0.41
N LYS A 81 -9.19 8.38 -0.27
CA LYS A 81 -9.00 7.67 -1.53
C LYS A 81 -8.68 6.21 -1.26
N LEU A 82 -9.07 5.36 -2.19
CA LEU A 82 -8.86 3.92 -2.15
C LEU A 82 -8.18 3.49 -3.45
N THR A 83 -7.31 2.50 -3.38
CA THR A 83 -6.83 1.75 -4.55
C THR A 83 -7.64 0.46 -4.64
N LEU A 84 -8.59 0.42 -5.56
CA LEU A 84 -9.52 -0.69 -5.78
C LEU A 84 -8.86 -1.70 -6.73
N MET A 85 -8.33 -2.79 -6.18
CA MET A 85 -7.58 -3.79 -6.93
C MET A 85 -8.52 -4.93 -7.34
N PHE A 86 -8.84 -5.03 -8.63
CA PHE A 86 -9.79 -6.01 -9.17
C PHE A 86 -9.09 -7.22 -9.79
N SER A 87 -9.60 -8.42 -9.49
CA SER A 87 -9.25 -9.61 -10.26
C SER A 87 -10.01 -9.66 -11.60
N PRO A 88 -9.59 -10.49 -12.56
CA PRO A 88 -10.23 -10.56 -13.89
C PRO A 88 -11.72 -10.93 -13.87
N GLN A 89 -12.14 -11.79 -12.93
CA GLN A 89 -13.53 -12.21 -12.81
C GLN A 89 -14.44 -11.03 -12.43
N TRP A 90 -13.93 -10.06 -11.66
CA TRP A 90 -14.66 -8.83 -11.36
C TRP A 90 -14.86 -7.99 -12.60
N ALA A 91 -13.87 -7.90 -13.49
CA ALA A 91 -14.03 -7.16 -14.75
C ALA A 91 -15.16 -7.75 -15.59
N ASP A 92 -15.23 -9.08 -15.73
CA ASP A 92 -16.34 -9.76 -16.41
C ASP A 92 -17.70 -9.46 -15.74
N TYR A 93 -17.77 -9.51 -14.42
CA TYR A 93 -19.00 -9.19 -13.68
C TYR A 93 -19.43 -7.72 -13.83
N ILE A 94 -18.48 -6.79 -13.82
CA ILE A 94 -18.74 -5.34 -13.93
C ILE A 94 -19.25 -4.99 -15.32
N VAL A 95 -18.61 -5.48 -16.39
CA VAL A 95 -18.95 -5.07 -17.76
C VAL A 95 -20.22 -5.71 -18.32
N LYS A 96 -20.68 -6.81 -17.71
CA LYS A 96 -21.99 -7.42 -18.03
C LYS A 96 -23.17 -6.47 -17.76
N ASP A 97 -22.97 -5.46 -16.94
CA ASP A 97 -24.02 -4.53 -16.51
C ASP A 97 -23.53 -3.08 -16.63
N LYS A 98 -24.21 -2.29 -17.46
CA LYS A 98 -23.82 -0.90 -17.72
C LYS A 98 -23.88 -0.03 -16.48
N GLU A 99 -24.75 -0.32 -15.52
CA GLU A 99 -24.85 0.45 -14.28
C GLU A 99 -23.63 0.23 -13.41
N ARG A 100 -23.15 -1.03 -13.29
CA ARG A 100 -21.93 -1.36 -12.54
C ARG A 100 -20.69 -0.71 -13.16
N LEU A 101 -20.56 -0.76 -14.48
CA LEU A 101 -19.44 -0.11 -15.16
C LEU A 101 -19.49 1.42 -14.97
N THR A 102 -20.67 2.02 -15.06
CA THR A 102 -20.87 3.46 -14.81
C THR A 102 -20.51 3.82 -13.37
N GLU A 103 -20.88 2.97 -12.41
CA GLU A 103 -20.55 3.15 -11.00
C GLU A 103 -19.03 3.08 -10.75
N VAL A 104 -18.32 2.09 -11.30
CA VAL A 104 -16.85 2.00 -11.20
C VAL A 104 -16.17 3.21 -11.84
N LYS A 105 -16.67 3.68 -12.99
CA LYS A 105 -16.17 4.91 -13.65
C LYS A 105 -16.44 6.17 -12.84
N ARG A 106 -17.50 6.18 -12.03
CA ARG A 106 -17.78 7.27 -11.09
C ARG A 106 -16.78 7.25 -9.93
N TRP A 107 -16.48 6.08 -9.35
CA TRP A 107 -15.48 5.96 -8.29
C TRP A 107 -14.10 6.49 -8.72
N GLU A 108 -13.71 6.21 -9.96
CA GLU A 108 -12.48 6.78 -10.55
C GLU A 108 -12.50 8.32 -10.57
N LYS A 109 -13.63 8.92 -10.97
CA LYS A 109 -13.80 10.39 -10.96
C LYS A 109 -13.85 10.99 -9.55
N GLU A 110 -14.31 10.22 -8.58
CA GLU A 110 -14.31 10.58 -7.14
C GLU A 110 -12.88 10.51 -6.54
N GLY A 111 -11.90 10.02 -7.31
CA GLY A 111 -10.48 10.03 -6.94
C GLY A 111 -9.95 8.69 -6.44
N HIS A 112 -10.76 7.63 -6.52
CA HIS A 112 -10.27 6.26 -6.30
C HIS A 112 -9.47 5.77 -7.51
N GLU A 113 -8.54 4.87 -7.26
CA GLU A 113 -7.75 4.23 -8.30
C GLU A 113 -8.35 2.87 -8.66
N ILE A 114 -8.45 2.56 -9.95
CA ILE A 114 -8.84 1.24 -10.46
C ILE A 114 -7.57 0.48 -10.85
N ALA A 115 -7.21 -0.51 -10.05
CA ALA A 115 -5.96 -1.25 -10.11
C ALA A 115 -6.20 -2.76 -10.28
N ALA A 116 -5.13 -3.52 -10.47
CA ALA A 116 -5.16 -4.96 -10.73
C ALA A 116 -4.91 -5.78 -9.46
N HIS A 117 -5.58 -6.92 -9.33
CA HIS A 117 -5.27 -7.92 -8.33
C HIS A 117 -5.09 -9.28 -9.00
N HIS A 118 -3.92 -9.89 -8.84
CA HIS A 118 -3.62 -11.20 -9.42
C HIS A 118 -3.20 -12.16 -8.33
N HIS A 119 -3.80 -13.34 -8.32
CA HIS A 119 -3.33 -14.47 -7.53
C HIS A 119 -2.60 -15.43 -8.44
N SER A 120 -1.31 -15.65 -8.21
CA SER A 120 -0.51 -16.59 -8.98
C SER A 120 -0.81 -18.05 -8.68
N ILE A 121 -0.22 -18.96 -9.47
CA ILE A 121 -0.31 -20.42 -9.23
C ILE A 121 0.29 -20.87 -7.88
N TYR A 122 0.99 -19.98 -7.17
CA TYR A 122 1.55 -20.22 -5.85
C TYR A 122 0.70 -19.70 -4.69
N HIS A 123 -0.39 -18.97 -5.00
CA HIS A 123 -1.29 -18.37 -4.03
C HIS A 123 -2.40 -19.33 -3.58
N GLY A 124 -3.08 -19.02 -2.48
CA GLY A 124 -4.07 -19.91 -1.85
C GLY A 124 -5.32 -20.20 -2.70
N ASN A 125 -5.66 -19.29 -3.62
CA ASN A 125 -6.85 -19.28 -4.47
C ASN A 125 -6.48 -18.67 -5.81
N TRP A 126 -6.16 -19.49 -6.82
CA TRP A 126 -5.59 -19.03 -8.09
C TRP A 126 -6.67 -18.47 -9.01
N ASP A 127 -6.42 -17.31 -9.62
CA ASP A 127 -7.40 -16.66 -10.50
C ASP A 127 -7.50 -17.26 -11.90
N GLY A 128 -6.71 -18.29 -12.21
CA GLY A 128 -6.75 -19.00 -13.49
C GLY A 128 -5.83 -18.44 -14.57
N TYR A 129 -5.08 -17.36 -14.30
CA TYR A 129 -4.17 -16.78 -15.29
C TYR A 129 -2.71 -17.03 -14.94
N THR A 130 -1.90 -17.39 -15.93
CA THR A 130 -0.44 -17.51 -15.79
C THR A 130 0.24 -17.64 -17.15
N ASN A 131 1.50 -17.21 -17.26
CA ASN A 131 2.30 -17.45 -18.46
C ASN A 131 2.92 -18.86 -18.51
N TYR A 132 2.81 -19.65 -17.42
CA TYR A 132 3.18 -21.06 -17.45
C TYR A 132 2.24 -21.86 -18.34
N PRO A 133 2.72 -22.92 -19.03
CA PRO A 133 1.86 -23.86 -19.72
C PRO A 133 0.77 -24.42 -18.80
N GLU A 134 -0.42 -24.68 -19.35
CA GLU A 134 -1.58 -25.14 -18.58
C GLU A 134 -1.31 -26.40 -17.76
N ASP A 135 -0.57 -27.37 -18.31
CA ASP A 135 -0.25 -28.61 -17.60
C ASP A 135 0.70 -28.37 -16.41
N VAL A 136 1.65 -27.43 -16.54
CA VAL A 136 2.55 -27.01 -15.46
C VAL A 136 1.75 -26.33 -14.36
N ALA A 137 0.88 -25.38 -14.71
CA ALA A 137 0.00 -24.69 -13.77
C ALA A 137 -0.85 -25.69 -13.00
N LYS A 138 -1.57 -26.58 -13.69
CA LYS A 138 -2.43 -27.60 -13.07
C LYS A 138 -1.67 -28.52 -12.11
N LYS A 139 -0.47 -28.98 -12.50
CA LYS A 139 0.38 -29.81 -11.63
C LYS A 139 0.75 -29.09 -10.34
N GLU A 140 1.16 -27.82 -10.43
CA GLU A 140 1.51 -27.01 -9.25
C GLU A 140 0.28 -26.75 -8.36
N ARG A 141 -0.89 -26.49 -8.95
CA ARG A 141 -2.14 -26.32 -8.19
C ARG A 141 -2.53 -27.59 -7.42
N ILE A 142 -2.54 -28.74 -8.10
CA ILE A 142 -2.86 -30.03 -7.46
C ILE A 142 -1.87 -30.32 -6.33
N LYS A 143 -0.58 -30.10 -6.55
CA LYS A 143 0.46 -30.27 -5.53
C LYS A 143 0.21 -29.41 -4.28
N ARG A 144 -0.27 -28.16 -4.45
CA ARG A 144 -0.49 -27.23 -3.35
C ARG A 144 -1.84 -27.36 -2.64
N LYS A 145 -2.89 -27.67 -3.39
CA LYS A 145 -4.29 -27.56 -2.93
C LYS A 145 -5.06 -28.87 -3.01
N GLY A 146 -4.51 -29.90 -3.65
CA GLY A 146 -5.19 -31.16 -3.94
C GLY A 146 -6.15 -31.08 -5.14
N PHE A 147 -6.35 -29.90 -5.73
CA PHE A 147 -7.16 -29.67 -6.92
C PHE A 147 -6.58 -28.52 -7.74
N SER A 148 -7.06 -28.33 -8.98
CA SER A 148 -6.76 -27.16 -9.79
C SER A 148 -8.03 -26.39 -10.09
N GLU A 149 -7.97 -25.08 -9.90
CA GLU A 149 -8.93 -24.14 -10.47
C GLU A 149 -8.86 -24.18 -12.01
N PRO A 150 -9.91 -23.71 -12.72
CA PRO A 150 -9.88 -23.57 -14.18
C PRO A 150 -8.73 -22.70 -14.67
N TYR A 151 -8.03 -23.16 -15.70
CA TYR A 151 -7.07 -22.35 -16.46
C TYR A 151 -7.83 -21.47 -17.44
N LEU A 152 -7.60 -20.15 -17.40
CA LEU A 152 -8.35 -19.14 -18.15
C LEU A 152 -7.50 -18.38 -19.17
N GLY A 153 -6.17 -18.45 -19.08
CA GLY A 153 -5.28 -17.82 -20.06
C GLY A 153 -3.95 -17.35 -19.48
N THR A 154 -3.31 -16.47 -20.24
CA THR A 154 -2.02 -15.85 -19.91
C THR A 154 -2.18 -14.57 -19.09
N LEU A 155 -1.07 -14.01 -18.59
CA LEU A 155 -1.09 -12.70 -17.95
C LEU A 155 -1.50 -11.57 -18.92
N LYS A 156 -1.31 -11.77 -20.23
CA LYS A 156 -1.81 -10.84 -21.26
C LYS A 156 -3.35 -10.87 -21.34
N ASP A 157 -3.95 -12.05 -21.19
CA ASP A 157 -5.40 -12.21 -21.18
C ASP A 157 -5.99 -11.59 -19.91
N LEU A 158 -5.33 -11.77 -18.76
CA LEU A 158 -5.65 -11.09 -17.50
C LEU A 158 -5.70 -9.56 -17.68
N ILE A 159 -4.66 -8.96 -18.26
CA ILE A 159 -4.64 -7.51 -18.51
C ILE A 159 -5.72 -7.08 -19.49
N SER A 160 -5.96 -7.87 -20.53
CA SER A 160 -7.02 -7.58 -21.50
C SER A 160 -8.40 -7.52 -20.84
N LYS A 161 -8.67 -8.39 -19.87
CA LYS A 161 -9.90 -8.37 -19.07
C LYS A 161 -10.01 -7.11 -18.23
N LEU A 162 -8.97 -6.78 -17.47
CA LEU A 162 -8.97 -5.61 -16.60
C LEU A 162 -9.06 -4.29 -17.39
N LYS A 163 -8.51 -4.25 -18.60
CA LYS A 163 -8.64 -3.10 -19.51
C LYS A 163 -10.06 -2.80 -19.96
N MET A 164 -10.99 -3.75 -19.83
CA MET A 164 -12.41 -3.50 -20.08
C MET A 164 -13.03 -2.54 -19.05
N ILE A 165 -12.50 -2.49 -17.82
CA ILE A 165 -12.95 -1.57 -16.76
C ILE A 165 -12.02 -0.36 -16.61
N ASN A 166 -10.73 -0.51 -16.86
CA ASN A 166 -9.77 0.60 -16.88
C ASN A 166 -8.69 0.40 -17.96
N PRO A 167 -8.74 1.10 -19.10
CA PRO A 167 -7.74 0.94 -20.17
C PRO A 167 -6.31 1.33 -19.75
N ASP A 168 -6.19 2.21 -18.75
CA ASP A 168 -4.93 2.78 -18.27
C ASP A 168 -4.37 2.04 -17.04
N ILE A 169 -4.86 0.81 -16.77
CA ILE A 169 -4.41 0.02 -15.62
C ILE A 169 -2.90 -0.25 -15.68
N HIS A 170 -2.21 0.11 -14.60
CA HIS A 170 -0.75 0.01 -14.52
C HIS A 170 -0.22 -0.27 -13.10
N SER A 171 -1.11 -0.48 -12.14
CA SER A 171 -0.80 -0.67 -10.72
C SER A 171 -1.57 -1.85 -10.13
N GLY A 172 -1.14 -2.40 -8.99
CA GLY A 172 -1.87 -3.49 -8.33
C GLY A 172 -1.17 -4.23 -7.20
N CYS A 173 -1.65 -5.46 -6.98
CA CYS A 173 -1.03 -6.50 -6.16
C CYS A 173 -1.02 -7.81 -6.96
N MET A 174 0.15 -8.21 -7.44
CA MET A 174 0.34 -9.33 -8.39
C MET A 174 0.76 -10.66 -7.74
N ASN A 175 0.90 -10.69 -6.41
CA ASN A 175 1.37 -11.85 -5.66
C ASN A 175 2.66 -12.47 -6.24
N ASP A 176 3.62 -11.60 -6.50
CA ASP A 176 4.92 -11.91 -7.10
C ASP A 176 5.99 -12.22 -6.02
N GLU A 177 5.60 -12.40 -4.76
CA GLU A 177 6.54 -12.68 -3.64
C GLU A 177 7.41 -13.92 -3.93
N LYS A 178 6.81 -14.94 -4.54
CA LYS A 178 7.46 -16.22 -4.83
C LYS A 178 8.08 -16.30 -6.22
N ASP A 179 7.57 -15.52 -7.16
CA ASP A 179 7.96 -15.60 -8.56
C ASP A 179 7.59 -14.31 -9.30
N LYS A 180 8.62 -13.55 -9.69
CA LYS A 180 8.45 -12.29 -10.43
C LYS A 180 7.91 -12.49 -11.85
N ASN A 181 7.88 -13.72 -12.39
CA ASN A 181 7.21 -14.01 -13.67
C ASN A 181 5.69 -13.93 -13.58
N CYS A 182 5.12 -13.78 -12.38
CA CYS A 182 3.70 -13.53 -12.18
C CYS A 182 3.31 -12.06 -12.46
N LEU A 183 4.28 -11.17 -12.72
CA LEU A 183 4.06 -9.77 -13.03
C LEU A 183 3.69 -9.56 -14.51
N PRO A 184 2.46 -9.10 -14.84
CA PRO A 184 2.13 -8.73 -16.21
C PRO A 184 2.90 -7.49 -16.65
N ASP A 185 3.23 -7.37 -17.93
CA ASP A 185 4.01 -6.24 -18.48
C ASP A 185 3.39 -4.86 -18.20
N ALA A 186 2.06 -4.80 -18.17
CA ALA A 186 1.33 -3.55 -17.94
C ALA A 186 1.46 -3.01 -16.50
N ILE A 187 1.75 -3.86 -15.50
CA ILE A 187 1.70 -3.48 -14.08
C ILE A 187 3.05 -2.99 -13.58
N ILE A 188 3.33 -1.71 -13.74
CA ILE A 188 4.62 -1.14 -13.33
C ILE A 188 4.69 -0.79 -11.85
N TYR A 189 3.55 -0.62 -11.16
CA TYR A 189 3.48 -0.37 -9.73
C TYR A 189 2.83 -1.53 -9.00
N ASP A 190 3.46 -2.04 -7.94
CA ASP A 190 2.94 -3.22 -7.24
C ASP A 190 3.11 -3.12 -5.72
N THR A 191 2.31 -3.89 -4.98
CA THR A 191 2.30 -3.87 -3.51
C THR A 191 2.56 -5.23 -2.84
N CYS A 192 2.80 -6.28 -3.65
CA CYS A 192 2.84 -7.67 -3.22
C CYS A 192 4.18 -8.36 -3.55
N SER A 193 5.26 -7.59 -3.64
CA SER A 193 6.60 -8.13 -3.90
C SER A 193 7.21 -8.93 -2.74
N GLY A 194 6.66 -8.75 -1.54
CA GLY A 194 7.16 -9.36 -0.31
C GLY A 194 8.31 -8.59 0.33
N PHE A 195 8.76 -7.48 -0.25
CA PHE A 195 9.80 -6.64 0.34
C PHE A 195 9.26 -5.78 1.48
N ALA A 196 10.17 -5.35 2.35
CA ALA A 196 9.93 -4.28 3.31
C ALA A 196 10.48 -2.97 2.74
N ASN A 197 9.68 -1.90 2.83
CA ASN A 197 10.02 -0.58 2.29
C ASN A 197 10.55 0.37 3.37
N PHE A 198 11.18 -0.16 4.41
CA PHE A 198 11.71 0.59 5.54
C PHE A 198 13.01 -0.01 6.05
N GLY A 199 13.92 0.83 6.55
CA GLY A 199 15.25 0.41 6.96
C GLY A 199 16.14 0.03 5.78
N GLU A 200 16.75 -1.15 5.83
CA GLU A 200 17.65 -1.67 4.78
C GLU A 200 16.88 -2.35 3.63
N VAL A 201 17.35 -2.14 2.40
CA VAL A 201 16.67 -2.57 1.15
C VAL A 201 16.54 -4.09 1.00
N ILE A 202 17.41 -4.87 1.64
CA ILE A 202 17.45 -6.34 1.50
C ILE A 202 16.39 -7.07 2.34
N ARG A 203 15.52 -6.34 3.05
CA ARG A 203 14.61 -6.94 4.02
C ARG A 203 13.34 -7.48 3.36
N VAL A 204 13.03 -8.74 3.63
CA VAL A 204 11.71 -9.34 3.35
C VAL A 204 10.72 -8.90 4.44
N GLY A 205 9.53 -8.46 4.02
CA GLY A 205 8.46 -8.03 4.90
C GLY A 205 7.64 -9.20 5.43
N ASP A 206 7.64 -9.39 6.75
CA ASP A 206 6.77 -10.35 7.43
C ASP A 206 5.31 -9.89 7.36
N ALA A 207 4.45 -10.71 6.75
CA ALA A 207 3.02 -10.41 6.63
C ALA A 207 2.29 -10.32 7.97
N SER A 208 2.88 -10.83 9.06
CA SER A 208 2.34 -10.74 10.42
C SER A 208 2.84 -9.52 11.21
N ASP A 209 3.94 -8.89 10.79
CA ASP A 209 4.48 -7.69 11.44
C ASP A 209 3.74 -6.43 10.94
N PRO A 210 3.09 -5.64 11.83
CA PRO A 210 2.40 -4.42 11.43
C PRO A 210 3.33 -3.36 10.83
N LYS A 211 4.64 -3.46 11.06
CA LYS A 211 5.64 -2.60 10.40
C LYS A 211 5.74 -2.84 8.90
N LYS A 212 5.22 -3.95 8.37
CA LYS A 212 5.18 -4.20 6.92
C LYS A 212 4.46 -3.08 6.15
N GLY A 213 3.53 -2.37 6.76
CA GLY A 213 2.85 -1.23 6.13
C GLY A 213 3.71 0.03 6.03
N ILE A 214 4.88 0.09 6.68
CA ILE A 214 5.75 1.28 6.65
C ILE A 214 6.47 1.36 5.31
N ASN A 215 6.39 2.52 4.68
CA ASN A 215 7.14 2.88 3.49
C ASN A 215 7.91 4.18 3.74
N GLU A 216 9.23 4.07 3.88
CA GLU A 216 10.18 5.18 3.93
C GLU A 216 10.73 5.51 2.53
N PHE A 217 10.61 4.58 1.59
CA PHE A 217 11.04 4.70 0.20
C PHE A 217 10.17 3.84 -0.72
N VAL A 218 10.15 4.21 -2.00
CA VAL A 218 9.66 3.34 -3.08
C VAL A 218 10.81 2.45 -3.52
N LEU A 219 10.61 1.13 -3.50
CA LEU A 219 11.58 0.20 -4.06
C LEU A 219 11.47 0.20 -5.58
N VAL A 220 12.61 0.14 -6.27
CA VAL A 220 12.70 0.26 -7.71
C VAL A 220 13.62 -0.82 -8.25
N GLY A 221 13.27 -1.41 -9.39
CA GLY A 221 14.07 -2.46 -9.99
C GLY A 221 13.51 -2.93 -11.32
N LYS A 222 14.20 -3.89 -11.96
CA LYS A 222 13.88 -4.31 -13.33
C LYS A 222 13.54 -5.80 -13.37
N VAL A 223 12.34 -6.12 -13.85
CA VAL A 223 11.90 -7.50 -14.09
C VAL A 223 11.55 -7.62 -15.57
N ASN A 224 12.12 -8.61 -16.26
CA ASN A 224 11.86 -8.87 -17.68
C ASN A 224 12.02 -7.64 -18.59
N GLY A 225 13.04 -6.82 -18.36
CA GLY A 225 13.25 -5.63 -19.19
C GLY A 225 12.47 -4.38 -18.72
N ILE A 226 11.52 -4.52 -17.78
CA ILE A 226 10.56 -3.47 -17.39
C ILE A 226 10.94 -2.92 -16.03
N LYS A 227 11.09 -1.59 -15.94
CA LYS A 227 11.30 -0.89 -14.66
C LYS A 227 9.98 -0.90 -13.89
N ARG A 228 10.03 -1.41 -12.66
CA ARG A 228 8.88 -1.53 -11.75
C ARG A 228 9.19 -0.86 -10.42
N LYS A 229 8.13 -0.53 -9.71
CA LYS A 229 8.19 0.13 -8.41
C LYS A 229 7.27 -0.56 -7.42
N TRP A 230 7.73 -0.69 -6.19
CA TRP A 230 7.01 -1.38 -5.15
C TRP A 230 6.83 -0.53 -3.90
N LEU A 231 5.62 -0.59 -3.34
CA LEU A 231 5.33 -0.24 -1.95
C LEU A 231 4.94 -1.51 -1.19
N ALA A 232 4.85 -1.42 0.13
CA ALA A 232 4.37 -2.49 0.99
C ALA A 232 3.09 -2.07 1.72
N HIS A 233 2.26 -3.06 2.05
CA HIS A 233 1.05 -2.85 2.84
C HIS A 233 0.89 -3.90 3.93
N TYR A 234 0.24 -3.52 5.03
CA TYR A 234 -0.13 -4.42 6.11
C TYR A 234 -1.63 -4.72 6.10
N GLN A 235 -2.01 -5.98 6.35
CA GLN A 235 -3.42 -6.34 6.33
C GLN A 235 -4.14 -5.94 7.62
N ILE A 236 -5.33 -5.34 7.49
CA ILE A 236 -6.23 -4.96 8.60
C ILE A 236 -7.48 -5.84 8.69
N THR A 237 -7.37 -7.11 8.29
CA THR A 237 -8.48 -8.06 8.13
C THR A 237 -9.14 -8.56 9.42
N THR A 238 -8.60 -8.18 10.59
CA THR A 238 -9.14 -8.57 11.90
C THR A 238 -9.01 -7.42 12.88
N ARG A 239 -9.80 -7.44 13.97
CA ARG A 239 -9.71 -6.44 15.05
C ARG A 239 -8.30 -6.27 15.59
N HIS A 240 -7.59 -7.39 15.81
CA HIS A 240 -6.24 -7.33 16.34
C HIS A 240 -5.29 -6.64 15.37
N ARG A 241 -5.35 -7.00 14.09
CA ARG A 241 -4.48 -6.42 13.06
C ARG A 241 -4.78 -4.95 12.81
N GLU A 242 -6.06 -4.57 12.78
CA GLU A 242 -6.48 -3.16 12.69
C GLU A 242 -5.89 -2.32 13.83
N LYS A 243 -5.97 -2.76 15.09
CA LYS A 243 -5.35 -2.05 16.21
C LYS A 243 -3.83 -1.98 16.16
N LEU A 244 -3.17 -3.03 15.69
CA LEU A 244 -1.73 -2.97 15.48
C LEU A 244 -1.35 -1.95 14.39
N ALA A 245 -2.16 -1.84 13.33
CA ALA A 245 -1.98 -0.87 12.28
C ALA A 245 -2.12 0.58 12.80
N GLU A 246 -3.15 0.86 13.62
CA GLU A 246 -3.31 2.17 14.28
C GLU A 246 -2.10 2.54 15.14
N ASN A 247 -1.57 1.58 15.92
CA ASN A 247 -0.43 1.80 16.79
C ASN A 247 0.83 2.17 15.98
N VAL A 248 1.09 1.45 14.88
CA VAL A 248 2.21 1.78 14.00
C VAL A 248 2.00 3.14 13.36
N PHE A 249 0.81 3.42 12.82
CA PHE A 249 0.50 4.72 12.21
C PHE A 249 0.77 5.89 13.16
N ASN A 250 0.33 5.80 14.42
CA ASN A 250 0.56 6.85 15.42
C ASN A 250 2.03 7.02 15.82
N SER A 251 2.88 6.03 15.55
CA SER A 251 4.32 6.08 15.86
C SER A 251 5.16 6.67 14.74
N LEU A 252 4.59 6.94 13.56
CA LEU A 252 5.31 7.45 12.41
C LEU A 252 5.40 8.98 12.46
N ASP A 253 6.63 9.49 12.40
CA ASP A 253 6.90 10.93 12.27
C ASP A 253 6.85 11.40 10.80
N SER A 254 6.99 10.48 9.84
CA SER A 254 7.00 10.75 8.40
C SER A 254 6.79 9.47 7.58
N GLY A 255 6.76 9.61 6.25
CA GLY A 255 6.64 8.50 5.32
C GLY A 255 5.20 8.19 4.93
N VAL A 256 4.98 6.97 4.43
CA VAL A 256 3.66 6.47 4.02
C VAL A 256 3.33 5.19 4.75
N TYR A 257 2.12 5.09 5.30
CA TYR A 257 1.59 3.84 5.83
C TYR A 257 0.57 3.21 4.88
N GLY A 258 0.90 2.05 4.33
CA GLY A 258 0.06 1.26 3.44
C GLY A 258 -0.72 0.19 4.20
N VAL A 259 -2.02 0.10 3.96
CA VAL A 259 -2.85 -1.00 4.47
C VAL A 259 -3.63 -1.68 3.37
N VAL A 260 -4.03 -2.93 3.63
CA VAL A 260 -4.88 -3.70 2.75
C VAL A 260 -6.01 -4.40 3.51
N THR A 261 -7.17 -4.49 2.86
CA THR A 261 -8.31 -5.31 3.30
C THR A 261 -9.03 -5.88 2.08
N HIS A 262 -10.08 -6.68 2.30
CA HIS A 262 -10.87 -7.28 1.23
C HIS A 262 -12.32 -6.81 1.31
N SER A 263 -12.99 -6.76 0.16
CA SER A 263 -14.42 -6.39 0.03
C SER A 263 -15.35 -7.55 0.43
N VAL A 264 -15.18 -8.07 1.64
CA VAL A 264 -16.00 -9.14 2.21
C VAL A 264 -16.61 -8.69 3.52
N GLU A 265 -17.85 -9.11 3.78
CA GLU A 265 -18.64 -8.66 4.95
C GLU A 265 -17.90 -8.85 6.28
N SER A 266 -17.23 -10.00 6.45
CA SER A 266 -16.50 -10.33 7.68
C SER A 266 -15.30 -9.42 7.98
N GLN A 267 -14.85 -8.61 7.02
CA GLN A 267 -13.73 -7.68 7.18
C GLN A 267 -14.16 -6.21 7.14
N ALA A 268 -15.39 -5.92 6.70
CA ALA A 268 -15.89 -4.56 6.50
C ALA A 268 -15.86 -3.73 7.80
N GLU A 269 -16.21 -4.33 8.94
CA GLU A 269 -16.20 -3.66 10.24
C GLU A 269 -14.80 -3.10 10.59
N TYR A 270 -13.73 -3.85 10.31
CA TYR A 270 -12.36 -3.43 10.63
C TYR A 270 -11.88 -2.34 9.68
N PHE A 271 -12.30 -2.39 8.42
CA PHE A 271 -12.09 -1.29 7.48
C PHE A 271 -12.76 0.00 7.97
N TYR A 272 -14.02 -0.05 8.40
CA TYR A 272 -14.73 1.13 8.88
C TYR A 272 -14.08 1.72 10.13
N LYS A 273 -13.67 0.87 11.09
CA LYS A 273 -12.92 1.32 12.27
C LYS A 273 -11.61 2.02 11.90
N PHE A 274 -10.87 1.46 10.94
CA PHE A 274 -9.63 2.06 10.48
C PHE A 274 -9.86 3.37 9.73
N LEU A 275 -10.94 3.49 8.94
CA LEU A 275 -11.35 4.76 8.31
C LEU A 275 -11.70 5.83 9.35
N ASP A 276 -12.48 5.47 10.38
CA ASP A 276 -12.84 6.39 11.46
C ASP A 276 -11.58 6.89 12.20
N PHE A 277 -10.64 5.98 12.44
CA PHE A 277 -9.32 6.32 12.99
C PHE A 277 -8.56 7.29 12.08
N LEU A 278 -8.39 6.98 10.80
CA LEU A 278 -7.69 7.85 9.86
C LEU A 278 -8.37 9.22 9.77
N HIS A 279 -9.69 9.28 9.66
CA HIS A 279 -10.45 10.54 9.65
C HIS A 279 -10.33 11.32 10.97
N SER A 280 -10.06 10.65 12.10
CA SER A 280 -9.74 11.33 13.37
C SER A 280 -8.39 12.08 13.30
N LYS A 281 -7.45 11.61 12.47
CA LYS A 281 -6.11 12.18 12.28
C LYS A 281 -6.04 13.15 11.10
N ASP A 282 -6.72 12.80 10.00
CA ASP A 282 -6.76 13.51 8.73
C ASP A 282 -8.21 13.90 8.40
N LYS A 283 -8.68 14.99 9.00
CA LYS A 283 -10.09 15.42 8.89
C LYS A 283 -10.54 15.75 7.46
N THR A 284 -9.60 16.06 6.57
CA THR A 284 -9.90 16.49 5.20
C THR A 284 -9.50 15.45 4.15
N GLY A 285 -8.91 14.32 4.55
CA GLY A 285 -8.38 13.33 3.60
C GLY A 285 -7.18 13.84 2.80
N LYS A 286 -6.48 14.88 3.28
CA LYS A 286 -5.38 15.53 2.56
C LYS A 286 -4.18 14.61 2.38
N TYR A 287 -3.94 13.74 3.36
CA TYR A 287 -2.80 12.81 3.39
C TYR A 287 -3.16 11.44 2.79
N SER A 288 -4.44 11.22 2.47
CA SER A 288 -4.91 10.07 1.72
C SER A 288 -4.52 10.18 0.24
N LYS A 289 -3.79 9.16 -0.23
CA LYS A 289 -3.35 9.00 -1.60
C LYS A 289 -3.65 7.59 -2.09
N THR A 290 -3.77 7.42 -3.39
CA THR A 290 -3.76 6.10 -4.02
C THR A 290 -2.32 5.60 -4.17
N LEU A 291 -2.13 4.31 -4.42
CA LEU A 291 -0.82 3.70 -4.71
C LEU A 291 -0.05 4.49 -5.78
N SER A 292 -0.67 4.73 -6.93
CA SER A 292 -0.01 5.45 -8.02
C SER A 292 0.28 6.90 -7.65
N GLN A 293 -0.61 7.58 -6.93
CA GLN A 293 -0.35 8.95 -6.48
C GLN A 293 0.88 9.06 -5.55
N ILE A 294 1.08 8.10 -4.63
CA ILE A 294 2.29 8.08 -3.79
C ILE A 294 3.57 8.07 -4.64
N ILE A 295 3.56 7.24 -5.69
CA ILE A 295 4.71 7.01 -6.55
C ILE A 295 4.91 8.16 -7.56
N ASP A 296 3.84 8.60 -8.23
CA ASP A 296 3.87 9.60 -9.30
C ASP A 296 4.14 11.00 -8.76
N GLU A 297 3.56 11.34 -7.61
CA GLU A 297 3.81 12.61 -6.93
C GLU A 297 5.17 12.63 -6.19
N LYS A 298 5.92 11.52 -6.23
CA LYS A 298 7.24 11.36 -5.59
C LYS A 298 7.22 11.73 -4.11
N ILE A 299 6.19 11.26 -3.40
CA ILE A 299 6.02 11.49 -1.96
C ILE A 299 7.16 10.86 -1.16
N LEU A 300 7.70 9.75 -1.66
CA LEU A 300 8.82 9.03 -1.07
C LEU A 300 10.04 9.05 -2.01
N PRO A 301 11.26 9.01 -1.46
CA PRO A 301 12.47 8.77 -2.27
C PRO A 301 12.44 7.37 -2.89
N GLU A 302 13.12 7.20 -4.01
CA GLU A 302 13.32 5.89 -4.66
C GLU A 302 14.59 5.22 -4.14
N ARG A 303 14.57 3.89 -3.98
CA ARG A 303 15.76 3.06 -3.72
C ARG A 303 15.78 1.85 -4.64
N GLU A 304 16.93 1.63 -5.28
CA GLU A 304 17.12 0.49 -6.16
C GLU A 304 17.28 -0.80 -5.35
N ILE A 305 16.59 -1.85 -5.77
CA ILE A 305 16.75 -3.21 -5.24
C ILE A 305 17.77 -3.98 -6.08
N PRO A 306 18.67 -4.76 -5.46
CA PRO A 306 19.58 -5.62 -6.20
C PRO A 306 18.86 -6.63 -7.12
N ASP A 307 19.34 -6.78 -8.36
CA ASP A 307 18.75 -7.67 -9.37
C ASP A 307 18.68 -9.14 -8.91
N GLU A 308 19.61 -9.57 -8.05
CA GLU A 308 19.65 -10.89 -7.42
C GLU A 308 18.45 -11.18 -6.50
N LEU A 309 17.80 -10.15 -5.94
CA LEU A 309 16.58 -10.31 -5.14
C LEU A 309 15.30 -10.32 -5.98
N LEU A 310 15.38 -9.92 -7.24
CA LEU A 310 14.26 -9.91 -8.19
C LEU A 310 14.14 -11.20 -8.98
N ASN A 311 15.20 -12.01 -9.06
CA ASN A 311 15.18 -13.28 -9.78
C ASN A 311 15.66 -14.42 -8.87
N PRO A 312 14.88 -14.75 -7.81
CA PRO A 312 15.28 -15.77 -6.83
C PRO A 312 15.29 -17.19 -7.39
#